data_AF-A0A3A4R9V7-F1
#
_entry.id   AF-A0A3A4R9V7-F1
#
_cell.length_a   1.000
_cell.length_b   1.000
_cell.length_c   1.000
_cell.angle_alpha   90.00
_cell.angle_beta   90.00
_cell.angle_gamma   90.00
#
_symmetry.space_group_name_H-M   'P 1'
#
loop_
_entity.id
_entity.type
_entity.pdbx_description
1 polymer ?
#
loop_
_entity_poly.entity_id
_entity_poly.type
_entity_poly.pdbx_seq_one_letter_code
_entity_poly.pdbx_strand_id
1 'polypeptide(L)'
;MNFKECISQLNPNHLKTITETYGIVIIPFASQHARDKLFEYSNKPNFFKECLEYLSPEQKKSLFLINFFADYLPAPIINQFVEQSVPCQKIFETITVLLNAGFIFHIINTDTDDSHYIVPDELRTLLHSIVANNRALLFPAESIAPSRIHAEHGSFILGVFAVLIAGLKDELRFNMDKTLNKRVINKLSNQLCVIADSLGEDTLSAYCNALLAYVTSLDLITLRDLKPLFRIKPINAWVNLSYTAKQASFLNFIITSYDANYSWRSMMRFMAEMKEETFYPITALAELYKSFFKGDNFSEDTFYRKPLSYFPVFILHQLDIIEIGSSDLDTFCAWKITDSGMCLVKGIIPEAGEPQYDNRIIIQPNFELIISRDADPRILWKLYLAADIHQCDFLMRFHFNRHSVHRGLSQELAQPDIFSILESNTDQPIPQNVLYSLTEWCEEYGSVYFMDVFLLRCKTAQLAEQISLHPKTRDYIKGSFSDTDLIISREDYQDVFDILHSLDLMPLRKIRKPDAKSTENIPDFLIDNNYVLRPVSQYNGQSLKFIPGIII
;
A
#
# COMPACT_ATOMS: atom_id res chain seq x y z
N MET A 1 19.21 25.94 -4.78
CA MET A 1 20.51 26.60 -4.95
C MET A 1 20.22 28.07 -5.17
N ASN A 2 20.77 28.94 -4.33
CA ASN A 2 20.44 30.36 -4.39
C ASN A 2 21.13 31.03 -5.59
N PHE A 3 20.66 32.21 -5.99
CA PHE A 3 21.17 32.93 -7.17
C PHE A 3 22.69 33.18 -7.11
N LYS A 4 23.20 33.44 -5.90
CA LYS A 4 24.63 33.69 -5.66
C LYS A 4 25.48 32.44 -5.94
N GLU A 5 25.04 31.28 -5.45
CA GLU A 5 25.65 29.99 -5.74
C GLU A 5 25.63 29.73 -7.26
N CYS A 6 24.51 30.01 -7.93
CA CYS A 6 24.37 29.80 -9.38
C CYS A 6 25.36 30.63 -10.20
N ILE A 7 25.50 31.91 -9.87
CA ILE A 7 26.46 32.79 -10.54
C ILE A 7 27.92 32.39 -10.27
N SER A 8 28.22 31.85 -9.08
CA SER A 8 29.58 31.44 -8.72
C SER A 8 30.11 30.32 -9.61
N GLN A 9 29.21 29.46 -10.13
CA GLN A 9 29.54 28.31 -10.98
C GLN A 9 29.58 28.65 -12.48
N LEU A 10 29.20 29.87 -12.87
CA LEU A 10 29.22 30.28 -14.28
C LEU A 10 30.63 30.41 -14.83
N ASN A 11 30.81 29.90 -16.05
CA ASN A 11 31.99 30.17 -16.86
C ASN A 11 32.04 31.67 -17.27
N PRO A 12 33.23 32.22 -17.58
CA PRO A 12 33.38 33.65 -17.92
C PRO A 12 32.55 34.12 -19.12
N ASN A 13 32.28 33.24 -20.09
CA ASN A 13 31.51 33.60 -21.29
C ASN A 13 30.02 33.78 -20.96
N HIS A 14 29.42 32.84 -20.24
CA HIS A 14 28.02 32.94 -19.79
C HIS A 14 27.83 34.11 -18.83
N LEU A 15 28.79 34.34 -17.93
CA LEU A 15 28.76 35.50 -17.03
C LEU A 15 28.74 36.82 -17.80
N LYS A 16 29.54 36.92 -18.87
CA LYS A 16 29.56 38.07 -19.78
C LYS A 16 28.21 38.24 -20.50
N THR A 17 27.63 37.16 -21.03
CA THR A 17 26.34 37.23 -21.73
C THR A 17 25.20 37.69 -20.82
N ILE A 18 25.13 37.20 -19.58
CA ILE A 18 24.09 37.59 -18.62
C ILE A 18 24.24 39.05 -18.22
N THR A 19 25.47 39.48 -17.93
CA THR A 19 25.75 40.87 -17.56
C THR A 19 25.47 41.86 -18.70
N GLU A 20 25.81 41.51 -19.95
CA GLU A 20 25.44 42.30 -21.14
C GLU A 20 23.92 42.39 -21.31
N THR A 21 23.20 41.29 -21.08
CA THR A 21 21.72 41.26 -21.15
C THR A 21 21.08 42.23 -20.16
N TYR A 22 21.68 42.42 -18.98
CA TYR A 22 21.21 43.38 -17.98
C TYR A 22 21.85 44.77 -18.10
N GLY A 23 22.63 45.04 -19.16
CA GLY A 23 23.30 46.33 -19.36
C GLY A 23 24.40 46.65 -18.34
N ILE A 24 24.94 45.63 -17.67
CA ILE A 24 26.05 45.76 -16.72
C ILE A 24 27.35 45.79 -17.53
N VAL A 25 27.94 46.97 -17.68
CA VAL A 25 29.22 47.14 -18.37
C VAL A 25 30.35 46.63 -17.48
N ILE A 26 30.94 45.48 -17.85
CA ILE A 26 32.11 44.93 -17.15
C ILE A 26 33.39 45.40 -17.84
N ILE A 27 34.32 45.92 -17.05
CA ILE A 27 35.70 46.18 -17.49
C ILE A 27 36.40 44.81 -17.65
N PRO A 28 37.15 44.55 -18.74
CA PRO A 28 37.84 43.28 -18.94
C PRO A 28 38.70 42.92 -17.72
N PHE A 29 38.66 41.64 -17.30
CA PHE A 29 39.44 41.01 -16.20
C PHE A 29 38.87 41.01 -14.77
N ALA A 30 37.64 41.45 -14.50
CA ALA A 30 37.05 41.37 -13.16
C ALA A 30 35.83 40.44 -13.08
N SER A 31 36.01 39.13 -13.31
CA SER A 31 34.92 38.15 -13.15
C SER A 31 34.26 38.22 -11.77
N GLN A 32 35.02 38.51 -10.71
CA GLN A 32 34.44 38.69 -9.37
C GLN A 32 33.53 39.94 -9.30
N HIS A 33 33.96 41.06 -9.87
CA HIS A 33 33.15 42.29 -9.89
C HIS A 33 31.83 42.10 -10.64
N ALA A 34 31.86 41.37 -11.76
CA ALA A 34 30.66 41.00 -12.51
C ALA A 34 29.68 40.16 -11.68
N ARG A 35 30.19 39.17 -10.94
CA ARG A 35 29.37 38.34 -10.05
C ARG A 35 28.76 39.16 -8.91
N ASP A 36 29.56 40.02 -8.28
CA ASP A 36 29.11 40.89 -7.19
C ASP A 36 28.02 41.86 -7.67
N LYS A 37 28.19 42.42 -8.88
CA LYS A 37 27.19 43.32 -9.50
C LYS A 37 25.90 42.58 -9.85
N LEU A 38 25.96 41.40 -10.44
CA LEU A 38 24.74 40.61 -10.70
C LEU A 38 23.99 40.28 -9.41
N PHE A 39 24.71 39.92 -8.35
CA PHE A 39 24.11 39.65 -7.04
C PHE A 39 23.47 40.91 -6.42
N GLU A 40 24.11 42.07 -6.57
CA GLU A 40 23.51 43.35 -6.15
C GLU A 40 22.20 43.64 -6.90
N TYR A 41 22.15 43.35 -8.21
CA TYR A 41 20.94 43.56 -9.02
C TYR A 41 19.82 42.57 -8.69
N SER A 42 20.12 41.29 -8.44
CA SER A 42 19.09 40.31 -8.08
C SER A 42 18.40 40.60 -6.76
N ASN A 43 19.08 41.33 -5.86
CA ASN A 43 18.53 41.76 -4.57
C ASN A 43 17.63 43.01 -4.69
N LYS A 44 17.56 43.67 -5.85
CA LYS A 44 16.65 44.80 -6.05
C LYS A 44 15.19 44.34 -6.06
N PRO A 45 14.28 45.03 -5.35
CA PRO A 45 12.85 44.73 -5.44
C PRO A 45 12.38 44.80 -6.88
N ASN A 46 11.60 43.81 -7.33
CA ASN A 46 11.03 43.70 -8.68
C ASN A 46 12.00 43.42 -9.83
N PHE A 47 13.31 43.27 -9.62
CA PHE A 47 14.26 43.02 -10.71
C PHE A 47 13.83 41.85 -11.62
N PHE A 48 13.60 40.68 -11.04
CA PHE A 48 13.13 39.53 -11.79
C PHE A 48 11.74 39.73 -12.39
N LYS A 49 10.86 40.52 -11.74
CA LYS A 49 9.51 40.83 -12.24
C LYS A 49 9.59 41.67 -13.52
N GLU A 50 10.42 42.70 -13.54
CA GLU A 50 10.69 43.53 -14.73
C GLU A 50 11.32 42.69 -15.84
N CYS A 51 12.30 41.84 -15.51
CA CYS A 51 12.92 40.95 -16.49
C CYS A 51 11.91 39.99 -17.13
N LEU A 52 10.96 39.48 -16.34
CA LEU A 52 9.91 38.59 -16.84
C LEU A 52 9.03 39.30 -17.87
N GLU A 53 8.80 40.62 -17.78
CA GLU A 53 7.95 41.34 -18.75
C GLU A 53 8.47 41.23 -20.18
N TYR A 54 9.79 41.16 -20.36
CA TYR A 54 10.45 41.03 -21.66
C TYR A 54 10.37 39.63 -22.29
N LEU A 55 9.97 38.61 -21.53
CA LEU A 55 9.78 37.27 -22.06
C LEU A 55 8.47 37.18 -22.86
N SER A 56 8.55 36.57 -24.04
CA SER A 56 7.37 36.17 -24.82
C SER A 56 6.50 35.18 -24.05
N PRO A 57 5.20 35.02 -24.38
CA PRO A 57 4.33 34.03 -23.74
C PRO A 57 4.89 32.59 -23.77
N GLU A 58 5.51 32.18 -24.88
CA GLU A 58 6.15 30.87 -25.04
C GLU A 58 7.34 30.68 -24.09
N GLN A 59 8.17 31.72 -23.93
CA GLN A 59 9.32 31.72 -23.01
C GLN A 59 8.88 31.73 -21.55
N LYS A 60 7.85 32.51 -21.20
CA LYS A 60 7.24 32.49 -19.87
C LYS A 60 6.72 31.10 -19.54
N LYS A 61 5.92 30.50 -20.43
CA LYS A 61 5.40 29.14 -20.27
C LYS A 61 6.55 28.15 -20.05
N SER A 62 7.59 28.22 -20.87
CA SER A 62 8.77 27.35 -20.74
C SER A 62 9.52 27.56 -19.42
N LEU A 63 9.69 28.80 -18.97
CA LEU A 63 10.33 29.11 -17.69
C LEU A 63 9.50 28.57 -16.52
N PHE A 64 8.18 28.72 -16.55
CA PHE A 64 7.31 28.15 -15.52
C PHE A 64 7.43 26.63 -15.48
N LEU A 65 7.39 25.98 -16.64
CA LEU A 65 7.61 24.54 -16.75
C LEU A 65 8.98 24.15 -16.17
N ILE A 66 10.07 24.75 -16.64
CA ILE A 66 11.42 24.47 -16.12
C ILE A 66 11.50 24.71 -14.60
N ASN A 67 10.87 25.75 -14.05
CA ASN A 67 10.84 26.00 -12.62
C ASN A 67 10.28 24.84 -11.80
N PHE A 68 9.24 24.17 -12.28
CA PHE A 68 8.68 23.01 -11.59
C PHE A 68 9.54 21.75 -11.73
N PHE A 69 10.44 21.68 -12.72
CA PHE A 69 11.11 20.42 -13.15
C PHE A 69 12.63 20.39 -13.02
N ALA A 70 13.26 21.57 -12.95
CA ALA A 70 14.70 21.79 -12.90
C ALA A 70 15.46 20.93 -11.88
N ASP A 71 14.92 20.77 -10.67
CA ASP A 71 15.64 20.07 -9.58
C ASP A 71 15.72 18.55 -9.72
N TYR A 72 14.96 17.95 -10.64
CA TYR A 72 14.76 16.49 -10.66
C TYR A 72 15.00 15.84 -12.02
N LEU A 73 14.94 16.62 -13.10
CA LEU A 73 15.12 16.09 -14.44
C LEU A 73 16.49 16.50 -14.99
N PRO A 74 17.24 15.55 -15.58
CA PRO A 74 18.39 15.89 -16.40
C PRO A 74 17.98 16.85 -17.54
N ALA A 75 18.89 17.75 -17.90
CA ALA A 75 18.73 18.74 -18.96
C ALA A 75 18.24 18.12 -20.29
N PRO A 76 18.68 16.93 -20.74
CA PRO A 76 18.12 16.27 -21.92
C PRO A 76 16.61 16.02 -21.82
N ILE A 77 16.12 15.60 -20.64
CA ILE A 77 14.69 15.34 -20.42
C ILE A 77 13.92 16.67 -20.40
N ILE A 78 14.49 17.72 -19.79
CA ILE A 78 13.88 19.06 -19.79
C ILE A 78 13.83 19.64 -21.22
N ASN A 79 14.87 19.46 -22.03
CA ASN A 79 14.86 19.91 -23.43
C ASN A 79 13.71 19.26 -24.20
N GLN A 80 13.54 17.95 -24.02
CA GLN A 80 12.46 17.15 -24.61
C GLN A 80 11.06 17.55 -24.10
N PHE A 81 10.96 17.97 -22.85
CA PHE A 81 9.72 18.50 -22.25
C PHE A 81 9.30 19.83 -22.88
N VAL A 82 10.26 20.77 -23.00
CA VAL A 82 10.02 22.07 -23.64
C VAL A 82 9.67 21.87 -25.11
N GLU A 83 10.25 20.85 -25.76
CA GLU A 83 9.99 20.50 -27.16
C GLU A 83 8.57 20.06 -27.48
N GLN A 84 7.86 19.52 -26.51
CA GLN A 84 6.45 19.16 -26.69
C GLN A 84 5.51 20.33 -26.42
N SER A 85 5.97 21.31 -25.65
CA SER A 85 5.18 22.48 -25.23
C SER A 85 5.37 23.69 -26.15
N VAL A 86 6.44 23.69 -26.95
CA VAL A 86 6.87 24.76 -27.86
C VAL A 86 7.28 24.12 -29.19
N PRO A 87 6.95 24.69 -30.37
CA PRO A 87 7.33 24.11 -31.66
C PRO A 87 8.85 23.77 -31.73
N CYS A 88 9.21 22.59 -32.24
CA CYS A 88 10.58 22.04 -32.34
C CYS A 88 11.68 23.02 -32.78
N GLN A 89 11.35 24.07 -33.54
CA GLN A 89 12.33 25.06 -34.02
C GLN A 89 12.74 26.10 -32.97
N LYS A 90 12.00 26.27 -31.87
CA LYS A 90 12.20 27.37 -30.90
C LYS A 90 12.71 26.95 -29.51
N ILE A 91 12.94 25.66 -29.24
CA ILE A 91 13.33 25.20 -27.89
C ILE A 91 14.74 25.65 -27.54
N PHE A 92 15.70 25.38 -28.43
CA PHE A 92 17.07 25.81 -28.22
C PHE A 92 17.13 27.32 -28.10
N GLU A 93 16.36 28.05 -28.90
CA GLU A 93 16.23 29.51 -28.80
C GLU A 93 15.65 29.93 -27.44
N THR A 94 14.58 29.28 -26.98
CA THR A 94 13.92 29.59 -25.71
C THR A 94 14.83 29.30 -24.52
N ILE A 95 15.43 28.12 -24.45
CA ILE A 95 16.37 27.74 -23.39
C ILE A 95 17.60 28.64 -23.42
N THR A 96 18.13 28.95 -24.61
CA THR A 96 19.26 29.88 -24.75
C THR A 96 18.88 31.28 -24.27
N VAL A 97 17.68 31.79 -24.59
CA VAL A 97 17.19 33.07 -24.08
C VAL A 97 17.07 33.03 -22.56
N LEU A 98 16.53 31.96 -21.97
CA LEU A 98 16.40 31.84 -20.51
C LEU A 98 17.76 31.72 -19.81
N LEU A 99 18.73 31.01 -20.40
CA LEU A 99 20.12 30.93 -19.90
C LEU A 99 20.80 32.30 -19.98
N ASN A 100 20.71 32.96 -21.13
CA ASN A 100 21.33 34.27 -21.37
C ASN A 100 20.70 35.37 -20.53
N ALA A 101 19.41 35.26 -20.24
CA ALA A 101 18.71 36.17 -19.34
C ALA A 101 18.81 35.75 -17.86
N GLY A 102 19.65 34.76 -17.51
CA GLY A 102 19.93 34.39 -16.12
C GLY A 102 18.73 33.83 -15.35
N PHE A 103 17.69 33.35 -16.03
CA PHE A 103 16.52 32.74 -15.39
C PHE A 103 16.74 31.26 -15.05
N ILE A 104 17.56 30.58 -15.84
CA ILE A 104 17.95 29.18 -15.62
C ILE A 104 19.47 29.06 -15.71
N PHE A 105 20.03 28.05 -15.03
CA PHE A 105 21.47 27.79 -15.00
C PHE A 105 21.72 26.34 -15.36
N HIS A 106 22.65 26.07 -16.26
CA HIS A 106 23.06 24.71 -16.61
C HIS A 106 24.23 24.27 -15.74
N ILE A 107 24.06 23.20 -14.97
CA ILE A 107 25.04 22.67 -14.02
C ILE A 107 25.33 21.22 -14.39
N ILE A 108 26.61 20.86 -14.42
CA ILE A 108 27.08 19.51 -14.74
C ILE A 108 27.60 18.88 -13.45
N ASN A 109 27.04 17.74 -13.08
CA ASN A 109 27.53 16.91 -11.99
C ASN A 109 28.74 16.12 -12.50
N THR A 110 29.94 16.50 -12.04
CA THR A 110 31.19 15.87 -12.48
C THR A 110 31.34 14.42 -12.07
N ASP A 111 30.59 13.95 -11.06
CA ASP A 111 30.69 12.59 -10.55
C ASP A 111 29.78 11.62 -11.31
N THR A 112 28.65 12.10 -11.86
CA THR A 112 27.67 11.28 -12.58
C THR A 112 27.62 11.56 -14.08
N ASP A 113 28.33 12.59 -14.57
CA ASP A 113 28.25 13.14 -15.93
C ASP A 113 26.83 13.61 -16.33
N ASP A 114 25.92 13.72 -15.34
CA ASP A 114 24.58 14.25 -15.55
C ASP A 114 24.62 15.77 -15.58
N SER A 115 23.79 16.36 -16.43
CA SER A 115 23.60 17.81 -16.43
C SER A 115 22.16 18.18 -16.13
N HIS A 116 21.96 19.26 -15.40
CA HIS A 116 20.65 19.73 -14.92
C HIS A 116 20.49 21.21 -15.19
N TYR A 117 19.25 21.65 -15.40
CA TYR A 117 18.92 23.07 -15.30
C TYR A 117 18.50 23.38 -13.88
N ILE A 118 18.92 24.53 -13.34
CA ILE A 118 18.51 25.01 -12.03
C ILE A 118 17.82 26.36 -12.20
N VAL A 119 16.65 26.50 -11.57
CA VAL A 119 16.02 27.81 -11.32
C VAL A 119 16.43 28.26 -9.92
N PRO A 120 17.07 29.43 -9.77
CA PRO A 120 17.46 30.00 -8.48
C PRO A 120 16.29 30.11 -7.50
N ASP A 121 16.52 29.84 -6.21
CA ASP A 121 15.46 29.79 -5.19
C ASP A 121 14.68 31.12 -5.04
N GLU A 122 15.34 32.26 -5.22
CA GLU A 122 14.70 33.58 -5.19
C GLU A 122 13.74 33.78 -6.37
N LEU A 123 14.19 33.39 -7.58
CA LEU A 123 13.37 33.46 -8.78
C LEU A 123 12.22 32.44 -8.72
N ARG A 124 12.48 31.24 -8.22
CA ARG A 124 11.48 30.20 -7.99
C ARG A 124 10.35 30.74 -7.11
N THR A 125 10.71 31.32 -5.96
CA THR A 125 9.74 31.94 -5.04
C THR A 125 8.87 32.99 -5.74
N LEU A 126 9.49 33.85 -6.57
CA LEU A 126 8.75 34.83 -7.36
C LEU A 126 7.82 34.15 -8.39
N LEU A 127 8.31 33.16 -9.14
CA LEU A 127 7.53 32.45 -10.15
C LEU A 127 6.31 31.75 -9.53
N HIS A 128 6.46 31.10 -8.37
CA HIS A 128 5.33 30.56 -7.60
C HIS A 128 4.31 31.64 -7.24
N SER A 129 4.77 32.81 -6.76
CA SER A 129 3.86 33.92 -6.44
C SER A 129 3.12 34.47 -7.68
N ILE A 130 3.77 34.47 -8.85
CA ILE A 130 3.15 34.92 -10.11
C ILE A 130 2.13 33.90 -10.59
N VAL A 131 2.47 32.60 -10.57
CA VAL A 131 1.53 31.52 -10.91
C VAL A 131 0.31 31.58 -9.99
N ALA A 132 0.51 31.70 -8.68
CA ALA A 132 -0.59 31.80 -7.72
C ALA A 132 -1.58 32.93 -8.06
N ASN A 133 -1.06 34.06 -8.58
CA ASN A 133 -1.84 35.24 -8.95
C ASN A 133 -2.36 35.24 -10.40
N ASN A 134 -1.79 34.45 -11.31
CA ASN A 134 -2.15 34.42 -12.73
C ASN A 134 -2.00 33.01 -13.33
N ARG A 135 -2.87 32.09 -12.90
CA ARG A 135 -2.82 30.68 -13.28
C ARG A 135 -3.18 30.40 -14.74
N ALA A 136 -3.79 31.37 -15.43
CA ALA A 136 -4.03 31.31 -16.86
C ALA A 136 -2.72 31.15 -17.67
N LEU A 137 -1.58 31.47 -17.06
CA LEU A 137 -0.24 31.26 -17.63
C LEU A 137 0.15 29.77 -17.74
N LEU A 138 -0.44 28.90 -16.91
CA LEU A 138 -0.23 27.44 -16.97
C LEU A 138 -1.32 26.74 -17.78
N PHE A 139 -2.58 27.17 -17.67
CA PHE A 139 -3.71 26.62 -18.42
C PHE A 139 -4.62 27.70 -18.99
N PRO A 140 -4.92 27.66 -20.29
CA PRO A 140 -5.80 28.65 -20.92
C PRO A 140 -7.29 28.47 -20.57
N ALA A 141 -7.68 27.48 -19.76
CA ALA A 141 -9.06 27.02 -19.72
C ALA A 141 -9.85 27.49 -18.49
N GLU A 142 -11.08 27.91 -18.75
CA GLU A 142 -12.11 28.25 -17.77
C GLU A 142 -12.47 27.01 -16.92
N SER A 143 -12.88 27.22 -15.66
CA SER A 143 -13.37 26.16 -14.80
C SER A 143 -14.55 25.44 -15.44
N ILE A 144 -14.59 24.11 -15.35
CA ILE A 144 -15.71 23.31 -15.86
C ILE A 144 -16.56 22.86 -14.68
N ALA A 145 -17.89 22.98 -14.78
CA ALA A 145 -18.80 22.37 -13.81
C ALA A 145 -19.28 21.01 -14.36
N PRO A 146 -18.76 19.87 -13.85
CA PRO A 146 -19.22 18.55 -14.30
C PRO A 146 -20.65 18.27 -13.81
N SER A 147 -21.39 17.42 -14.55
CA SER A 147 -22.74 17.00 -14.14
C SER A 147 -22.72 15.86 -13.12
N ARG A 148 -21.63 15.09 -13.07
CA ARG A 148 -21.40 14.04 -12.05
C ARG A 148 -19.95 14.05 -11.59
N ILE A 149 -19.74 13.71 -10.32
CA ILE A 149 -18.42 13.65 -9.69
C ILE A 149 -18.18 12.19 -9.28
N HIS A 150 -17.01 11.69 -9.64
CA HIS A 150 -16.51 10.37 -9.28
C HIS A 150 -15.41 10.55 -8.23
N ALA A 151 -15.68 10.10 -7.00
CA ALA A 151 -14.77 10.11 -5.87
C ALA A 151 -14.58 8.67 -5.38
N GLU A 152 -13.36 8.31 -4.95
CA GLU A 152 -13.00 6.95 -4.54
C GLU A 152 -12.38 6.95 -3.14
N HIS A 153 -13.12 7.50 -2.18
CA HIS A 153 -12.72 7.48 -0.77
C HIS A 153 -12.48 6.03 -0.32
N GLY A 154 -11.30 5.77 0.27
CA GLY A 154 -10.98 4.45 0.83
C GLY A 154 -10.61 3.35 -0.16
N SER A 155 -10.72 3.55 -1.47
CA SER A 155 -10.60 2.45 -2.44
C SER A 155 -9.23 1.77 -2.46
N PHE A 156 -8.12 2.50 -2.27
CA PHE A 156 -6.82 1.84 -2.16
C PHE A 156 -6.67 0.97 -0.91
N ILE A 157 -7.31 1.35 0.22
CA ILE A 157 -7.27 0.57 1.46
C ILE A 157 -7.99 -0.76 1.23
N LEU A 158 -9.14 -0.73 0.56
CA LEU A 158 -9.87 -1.93 0.17
C LEU A 158 -9.03 -2.80 -0.77
N GLY A 159 -8.25 -2.20 -1.67
CA GLY A 159 -7.31 -2.95 -2.50
C GLY A 159 -6.20 -3.63 -1.72
N VAL A 160 -5.65 -2.97 -0.70
CA VAL A 160 -4.71 -3.60 0.24
C VAL A 160 -5.39 -4.78 0.95
N PHE A 161 -6.61 -4.60 1.48
CA PHE A 161 -7.34 -5.68 2.14
C PHE A 161 -7.64 -6.85 1.21
N ALA A 162 -8.03 -6.60 -0.03
CA ALA A 162 -8.29 -7.63 -1.03
C ALA A 162 -7.04 -8.49 -1.28
N VAL A 163 -5.85 -7.87 -1.43
CA VAL A 163 -4.59 -8.60 -1.60
C VAL A 163 -4.22 -9.41 -0.35
N LEU A 164 -4.37 -8.81 0.85
CA LEU A 164 -4.09 -9.50 2.11
C LEU A 164 -5.00 -10.72 2.30
N ILE A 165 -6.31 -10.58 2.08
CA ILE A 165 -7.28 -11.68 2.19
C ILE A 165 -7.05 -12.75 1.13
N ALA A 166 -6.74 -12.37 -0.11
CA ALA A 166 -6.42 -13.34 -1.15
C ALA A 166 -5.19 -14.19 -0.78
N GLY A 167 -4.17 -13.59 -0.13
CA GLY A 167 -3.06 -14.36 0.38
C GLY A 167 -3.43 -15.25 1.57
N LEU A 168 -4.30 -14.80 2.49
CA LEU A 168 -4.74 -15.61 3.64
C LEU A 168 -5.54 -16.84 3.20
N LYS A 169 -6.28 -16.71 2.10
CA LYS A 169 -7.03 -17.81 1.49
C LYS A 169 -6.16 -18.72 0.61
N ASP A 170 -4.85 -18.48 0.54
CA ASP A 170 -3.91 -19.15 -0.37
C ASP A 170 -4.39 -19.10 -1.84
N GLU A 171 -4.88 -17.94 -2.27
CA GLU A 171 -5.43 -17.71 -3.61
C GLU A 171 -4.47 -16.93 -4.52
N LEU A 172 -3.39 -16.36 -3.98
CA LEU A 172 -2.37 -15.69 -4.78
C LEU A 172 -1.66 -16.70 -5.69
N ARG A 173 -1.60 -16.39 -6.97
CA ARG A 173 -0.99 -17.23 -8.01
C ARG A 173 -0.17 -16.35 -8.93
N PHE A 174 1.02 -16.83 -9.24
CA PHE A 174 2.05 -16.04 -9.91
C PHE A 174 2.39 -16.62 -11.29
N ASN A 175 2.77 -15.73 -12.20
CA ASN A 175 3.40 -16.06 -13.46
C ASN A 175 4.91 -16.35 -13.25
N MET A 176 5.60 -16.76 -14.32
CA MET A 176 7.05 -17.05 -14.28
C MET A 176 7.91 -15.82 -13.94
N ASP A 177 7.44 -14.63 -14.29
CA ASP A 177 8.07 -13.33 -13.98
C ASP A 177 7.75 -12.83 -12.56
N LYS A 178 7.09 -13.66 -11.75
CA LYS A 178 6.64 -13.35 -10.37
C LYS A 178 5.54 -12.28 -10.27
N THR A 179 4.90 -11.91 -11.38
CA THR A 179 3.69 -11.07 -11.37
C THR A 179 2.46 -11.91 -11.06
N LEU A 180 1.39 -11.26 -10.57
CA LEU A 180 0.08 -11.91 -10.40
C LEU A 180 -0.49 -12.36 -11.74
N ASN A 181 -1.05 -13.57 -11.77
CA ASN A 181 -1.69 -14.06 -12.98
C ASN A 181 -3.05 -13.39 -13.25
N LYS A 182 -3.52 -13.46 -14.50
CA LYS A 182 -4.76 -12.80 -14.95
C LYS A 182 -6.01 -13.24 -14.16
N ARG A 183 -6.08 -14.50 -13.70
CA ARG A 183 -7.22 -14.99 -12.92
C ARG A 183 -7.31 -14.33 -11.55
N VAL A 184 -6.16 -14.14 -10.88
CA VAL A 184 -6.11 -13.45 -9.59
C VAL A 184 -6.41 -11.97 -9.77
N ILE A 185 -5.85 -11.33 -10.81
CA ILE A 185 -6.14 -9.92 -11.13
C ILE A 185 -7.64 -9.69 -11.34
N ASN A 186 -8.31 -10.53 -12.14
CA ASN A 186 -9.76 -10.43 -12.38
C ASN A 186 -10.59 -10.68 -11.10
N LYS A 187 -10.08 -11.52 -10.19
CA LYS A 187 -10.75 -11.74 -8.90
C LYS A 187 -10.62 -10.52 -8.00
N LEU A 188 -9.42 -9.95 -7.92
CA LEU A 188 -9.15 -8.74 -7.13
C LEU A 188 -9.92 -7.54 -7.69
N SER A 189 -10.03 -7.39 -9.01
CA SER A 189 -10.73 -6.26 -9.62
C SER A 189 -12.19 -6.12 -9.19
N ASN A 190 -12.87 -7.24 -8.95
CA ASN A 190 -14.26 -7.24 -8.45
C ASN A 190 -14.36 -6.70 -7.02
N GLN A 191 -13.26 -6.65 -6.28
CA GLN A 191 -13.17 -6.08 -4.92
C GLN A 191 -12.59 -4.67 -4.92
N LEU A 192 -11.93 -4.25 -6.00
CA LEU A 192 -11.27 -2.95 -6.11
C LEU A 192 -12.22 -1.79 -6.39
N CYS A 193 -13.54 -2.02 -6.45
CA CYS A 193 -14.54 -0.95 -6.58
C CYS A 193 -14.32 0.00 -7.77
N VAL A 194 -13.59 -0.44 -8.79
CA VAL A 194 -13.15 0.44 -9.88
C VAL A 194 -14.32 0.68 -10.83
N ILE A 195 -14.37 1.88 -11.43
CA ILE A 195 -15.20 2.18 -12.60
C ILE A 195 -14.76 1.26 -13.77
N ALA A 196 -15.30 0.04 -13.79
CA ALA A 196 -14.79 -1.10 -14.55
C ALA A 196 -14.72 -0.85 -16.07
N ASP A 197 -15.64 -0.05 -16.61
CA ASP A 197 -15.73 0.22 -18.05
C ASP A 197 -14.64 1.16 -18.59
N SER A 198 -13.90 1.81 -17.68
CA SER A 198 -12.91 2.85 -18.00
C SER A 198 -11.45 2.42 -17.86
N LEU A 199 -11.19 1.23 -17.29
CA LEU A 199 -9.83 0.76 -17.04
C LEU A 199 -9.28 -0.13 -18.17
N GLY A 200 -8.01 0.06 -18.51
CA GLY A 200 -7.26 -0.87 -19.36
C GLY A 200 -6.76 -2.07 -18.55
N GLU A 201 -6.74 -3.26 -19.16
CA GLU A 201 -6.24 -4.49 -18.51
C GLU A 201 -4.81 -4.31 -17.94
N ASP A 202 -3.95 -3.59 -18.67
CA ASP A 202 -2.56 -3.35 -18.27
C ASP A 202 -2.46 -2.49 -17.01
N THR A 203 -3.31 -1.47 -16.88
CA THR A 203 -3.32 -0.59 -15.70
C THR A 203 -3.88 -1.29 -14.47
N LEU A 204 -4.89 -2.13 -14.65
CA LEU A 204 -5.39 -2.99 -13.57
C LEU A 204 -4.30 -3.95 -13.10
N SER A 205 -3.62 -4.61 -14.04
CA SER A 205 -2.52 -5.52 -13.75
C SER A 205 -1.38 -4.81 -13.01
N ALA A 206 -0.95 -3.64 -13.51
CA ALA A 206 0.08 -2.83 -12.87
C ALA A 206 -0.30 -2.44 -11.44
N TYR A 207 -1.56 -2.05 -11.21
CA TYR A 207 -2.04 -1.68 -9.88
C TYR A 207 -2.10 -2.85 -8.89
N CYS A 208 -2.66 -4.00 -9.28
CA CYS A 208 -2.69 -5.18 -8.42
C CYS A 208 -1.27 -5.64 -8.05
N ASN A 209 -0.33 -5.59 -8.99
CA ASN A 209 1.07 -5.89 -8.73
C ASN A 209 1.74 -4.83 -7.83
N ALA A 210 1.42 -3.55 -8.00
CA ALA A 210 1.91 -2.48 -7.13
C ALA A 210 1.40 -2.62 -5.69
N LEU A 211 0.12 -2.99 -5.50
CA LEU A 211 -0.43 -3.30 -4.17
C LEU A 211 0.28 -4.47 -3.51
N LEU A 212 0.51 -5.56 -4.26
CA LEU A 212 1.26 -6.71 -3.76
C LEU A 212 2.70 -6.32 -3.36
N ALA A 213 3.39 -5.57 -4.22
CA ALA A 213 4.75 -5.11 -3.95
C ALA A 213 4.77 -4.18 -2.73
N TYR A 214 3.77 -3.32 -2.57
CA TYR A 214 3.62 -2.44 -1.40
C TYR A 214 3.45 -3.22 -0.10
N VAL A 215 2.49 -4.15 -0.02
CA VAL A 215 2.28 -4.95 1.21
C VAL A 215 3.49 -5.82 1.54
N THR A 216 4.25 -6.23 0.52
CA THR A 216 5.51 -6.95 0.70
C THR A 216 6.62 -6.03 1.21
N SER A 217 6.71 -4.79 0.69
CA SER A 217 7.72 -3.79 1.12
C SER A 217 7.55 -3.37 2.58
N LEU A 218 6.31 -3.40 3.07
CA LEU A 218 5.96 -3.14 4.47
C LEU A 218 6.07 -4.39 5.36
N ASP A 219 6.47 -5.53 4.81
CA ASP A 219 6.56 -6.82 5.52
C ASP A 219 5.22 -7.25 6.17
N LEU A 220 4.09 -6.82 5.59
CA LEU A 220 2.77 -7.31 5.97
C LEU A 220 2.60 -8.78 5.53
N ILE A 221 3.17 -9.08 4.35
CA ILE A 221 3.31 -10.43 3.80
C ILE A 221 4.78 -10.64 3.42
N THR A 222 5.36 -11.77 3.80
CA THR A 222 6.62 -12.26 3.24
C THR A 222 6.32 -13.39 2.23
N LEU A 223 6.81 -13.30 1.00
CA LEU A 223 6.67 -14.37 0.01
C LEU A 223 7.84 -15.37 0.13
N ARG A 224 7.61 -16.58 0.64
CA ARG A 224 8.60 -17.67 0.70
C ARG A 224 8.18 -18.76 -0.29
N ASP A 225 9.03 -19.04 -1.29
CA ASP A 225 8.70 -19.96 -2.38
C ASP A 225 7.36 -19.64 -3.06
N LEU A 226 7.08 -18.33 -3.22
CA LEU A 226 5.82 -17.79 -3.74
C LEU A 226 4.58 -18.13 -2.90
N LYS A 227 4.76 -18.54 -1.63
CA LYS A 227 3.69 -18.68 -0.65
C LYS A 227 3.69 -17.50 0.32
N PRO A 228 2.53 -16.86 0.57
CA PRO A 228 2.45 -15.74 1.49
C PRO A 228 2.54 -16.22 2.94
N LEU A 229 3.43 -15.56 3.71
CA LEU A 229 3.54 -15.69 5.16
C LEU A 229 3.11 -14.36 5.79
N PHE A 230 2.06 -14.41 6.59
CA PHE A 230 1.44 -13.22 7.18
C PHE A 230 2.13 -12.78 8.47
N ARG A 231 2.27 -11.47 8.64
CA ARG A 231 2.76 -10.88 9.89
C ARG A 231 1.68 -10.03 10.52
N ILE A 232 0.97 -10.63 11.49
CA ILE A 232 -0.20 -10.02 12.15
C ILE A 232 0.16 -8.70 12.82
N LYS A 233 1.30 -8.61 13.51
CA LYS A 233 1.75 -7.38 14.19
C LYS A 233 1.94 -6.20 13.21
N PRO A 234 2.72 -6.31 12.13
CA PRO A 234 2.79 -5.29 11.07
C PRO A 234 1.43 -4.91 10.48
N ILE A 235 0.57 -5.90 10.19
CA ILE A 235 -0.77 -5.64 9.64
C ILE A 235 -1.59 -4.78 10.61
N ASN A 236 -1.66 -5.16 11.88
CA ASN A 236 -2.39 -4.40 12.89
C ASN A 236 -1.80 -3.00 13.09
N ALA A 237 -0.47 -2.84 13.04
CA ALA A 237 0.16 -1.52 13.08
C ALA A 237 -0.25 -0.66 11.88
N TRP A 238 -0.25 -1.23 10.66
CA TRP A 238 -0.64 -0.54 9.44
C TRP A 238 -2.13 -0.15 9.45
N VAL A 239 -3.02 -1.07 9.84
CA VAL A 239 -4.47 -0.83 9.93
C VAL A 239 -4.79 0.32 10.89
N ASN A 240 -4.00 0.49 11.95
CA ASN A 240 -4.18 1.55 12.95
C ASN A 240 -3.54 2.90 12.58
N LEU A 241 -2.81 3.00 11.45
CA LEU A 241 -2.37 4.30 10.94
C LEU A 241 -3.58 5.18 10.60
N SER A 242 -3.41 6.50 10.59
CA SER A 242 -4.47 7.37 10.08
C SER A 242 -4.72 7.19 8.58
N TYR A 243 -5.90 7.56 8.09
CA TYR A 243 -6.21 7.51 6.66
C TYR A 243 -5.12 8.17 5.80
N THR A 244 -4.76 9.42 6.13
CA THR A 244 -3.72 10.16 5.40
C THR A 244 -2.33 9.56 5.54
N ALA A 245 -1.98 8.97 6.68
CA ALA A 245 -0.70 8.27 6.83
C ALA A 245 -0.62 7.03 5.92
N LYS A 246 -1.72 6.28 5.75
CA LYS A 246 -1.79 5.17 4.81
C LYS A 246 -1.65 5.65 3.35
N GLN A 247 -2.33 6.74 2.98
CA GLN A 247 -2.23 7.35 1.65
C GLN A 247 -0.79 7.80 1.35
N ALA A 248 -0.18 8.56 2.28
CA ALA A 248 1.19 9.04 2.16
C ALA A 248 2.21 7.89 2.03
N SER A 249 2.03 6.82 2.81
CA SER A 249 2.87 5.63 2.75
C SER A 249 2.81 4.96 1.37
N PHE A 250 1.63 4.77 0.79
CA PHE A 250 1.49 4.18 -0.54
C PHE A 250 2.00 5.12 -1.64
N LEU A 251 1.69 6.42 -1.57
CA LEU A 251 2.20 7.41 -2.53
C LEU A 251 3.74 7.43 -2.53
N ASN A 252 4.38 7.44 -1.35
CA ASN A 252 5.83 7.38 -1.23
C ASN A 252 6.41 6.07 -1.80
N PHE A 253 5.72 4.94 -1.61
CA PHE A 253 6.10 3.68 -2.24
C PHE A 253 6.04 3.77 -3.78
N ILE A 254 4.97 4.34 -4.34
CA ILE A 254 4.83 4.52 -5.79
C ILE A 254 5.93 5.44 -6.33
N ILE A 255 6.16 6.58 -5.68
CA ILE A 255 7.23 7.52 -6.06
C ILE A 255 8.56 6.79 -6.04
N THR A 256 8.93 6.12 -4.94
CA THR A 256 10.26 5.50 -4.83
C THR A 256 10.45 4.29 -5.76
N SER A 257 9.41 3.50 -6.01
CA SER A 257 9.50 2.27 -6.79
C SER A 257 9.31 2.48 -8.29
N TYR A 258 8.64 3.56 -8.70
CA TYR A 258 8.28 3.82 -10.09
C TYR A 258 8.78 5.19 -10.63
N ASP A 259 9.50 6.03 -9.87
CA ASP A 259 10.01 7.36 -10.34
C ASP A 259 10.97 7.27 -11.54
N ALA A 260 11.56 6.09 -11.83
CA ALA A 260 12.68 5.97 -12.77
C ALA A 260 12.38 6.50 -14.20
N ASN A 261 11.10 6.56 -14.60
CA ASN A 261 10.66 7.08 -15.91
C ASN A 261 9.50 8.09 -15.82
N TYR A 262 9.06 8.41 -14.61
CA TYR A 262 7.73 8.95 -14.33
C TYR A 262 7.88 10.03 -13.27
N SER A 263 7.97 11.30 -13.67
CA SER A 263 8.28 12.41 -12.74
C SER A 263 7.11 12.71 -11.80
N TRP A 264 6.80 11.77 -10.90
CA TRP A 264 5.73 11.86 -9.92
C TRP A 264 5.90 13.08 -9.03
N ARG A 265 7.13 13.35 -8.59
CA ARG A 265 7.47 14.53 -7.78
C ARG A 265 7.13 15.83 -8.48
N SER A 266 7.41 15.92 -9.77
CA SER A 266 7.08 17.06 -10.61
C SER A 266 5.57 17.24 -10.75
N MET A 267 4.83 16.15 -10.93
CA MET A 267 3.37 16.16 -10.94
C MET A 267 2.79 16.63 -9.60
N MET A 268 3.32 16.14 -8.47
CA MET A 268 2.86 16.57 -7.13
C MET A 268 3.09 18.07 -6.90
N ARG A 269 4.30 18.57 -7.22
CA ARG A 269 4.61 20.01 -7.10
C ARG A 269 3.70 20.87 -7.95
N PHE A 270 3.44 20.44 -9.17
CA PHE A 270 2.52 21.12 -10.06
C PHE A 270 1.09 21.13 -9.49
N MET A 271 0.61 20.00 -8.96
CA MET A 271 -0.72 19.90 -8.35
C MET A 271 -0.86 20.76 -7.10
N ALA A 272 0.21 21.00 -6.35
CA ALA A 272 0.22 21.89 -5.19
C ALA A 272 -0.10 23.36 -5.53
N GLU A 273 0.00 23.76 -6.80
CA GLU A 273 -0.37 25.10 -7.28
C GLU A 273 -1.85 25.23 -7.67
N MET A 274 -2.61 24.13 -7.65
CA MET A 274 -4.03 24.15 -8.00
C MET A 274 -4.90 24.81 -6.94
N LYS A 275 -6.12 25.22 -7.31
CA LYS A 275 -7.07 25.82 -6.36
C LYS A 275 -7.89 24.67 -5.83
N GLU A 276 -8.02 24.64 -4.52
CA GLU A 276 -9.03 23.82 -3.85
C GLU A 276 -10.41 24.17 -4.43
N GLU A 277 -11.31 23.19 -4.42
CA GLU A 277 -12.71 23.31 -4.87
C GLU A 277 -12.94 23.66 -6.36
N THR A 278 -11.89 23.80 -7.18
CA THR A 278 -12.02 24.18 -8.60
C THR A 278 -11.83 22.99 -9.52
N PHE A 279 -12.85 22.67 -10.31
CA PHE A 279 -12.74 21.71 -11.39
C PHE A 279 -12.05 22.31 -12.61
N TYR A 280 -10.95 21.68 -13.01
CA TYR A 280 -10.20 21.99 -14.22
C TYR A 280 -10.57 21.01 -15.32
N PRO A 281 -10.49 21.40 -16.60
CA PRO A 281 -10.71 20.46 -17.70
C PRO A 281 -9.73 19.28 -17.65
N ILE A 282 -10.19 18.11 -18.05
CA ILE A 282 -9.34 16.91 -18.17
C ILE A 282 -8.18 17.13 -19.17
N THR A 283 -8.32 18.09 -20.10
CA THR A 283 -7.25 18.51 -21.02
C THR A 283 -6.05 19.11 -20.30
N ALA A 284 -6.24 19.82 -19.19
CA ALA A 284 -5.13 20.32 -18.38
C ALA A 284 -4.32 19.16 -17.78
N LEU A 285 -5.00 18.09 -17.33
CA LEU A 285 -4.35 16.88 -16.83
C LEU A 285 -3.69 16.09 -17.97
N ALA A 286 -4.29 16.07 -19.16
CA ALA A 286 -3.72 15.44 -20.35
C ALA A 286 -2.43 16.12 -20.80
N GLU A 287 -2.40 17.45 -20.84
CA GLU A 287 -1.21 18.24 -21.14
C GLU A 287 -0.10 17.96 -20.12
N LEU A 288 -0.46 17.93 -18.84
CA LEU A 288 0.45 17.57 -17.77
C LEU A 288 1.02 16.16 -17.97
N TYR A 289 0.15 15.18 -18.22
CA TYR A 289 0.55 13.80 -18.44
C TYR A 289 1.47 13.64 -19.65
N LYS A 290 1.05 14.19 -20.80
CA LYS A 290 1.82 14.19 -22.05
C LYS A 290 3.22 14.74 -21.85
N SER A 291 3.31 15.80 -21.06
CA SER A 291 4.56 16.49 -20.79
C SER A 291 5.52 15.66 -19.92
N PHE A 292 5.01 14.88 -18.95
CA PHE A 292 5.84 14.10 -18.02
C PHE A 292 6.10 12.66 -18.42
N PHE A 293 5.15 12.01 -19.08
CA PHE A 293 5.10 10.56 -19.25
C PHE A 293 5.20 10.24 -20.74
N LYS A 294 6.39 10.43 -21.31
CA LYS A 294 6.63 10.15 -22.74
C LYS A 294 6.63 8.64 -23.01
N GLY A 295 5.93 8.22 -24.05
CA GLY A 295 6.00 6.87 -24.62
C GLY A 295 5.18 6.77 -25.90
N ASP A 296 5.49 5.79 -26.76
CA ASP A 296 4.79 5.54 -28.04
C ASP A 296 3.29 5.18 -27.88
N ASN A 297 2.83 5.01 -26.63
CA ASN A 297 1.48 4.56 -26.29
C ASN A 297 0.55 5.67 -25.77
N PHE A 298 1.01 6.92 -25.66
CA PHE A 298 0.11 8.02 -25.28
C PHE A 298 -0.76 8.42 -26.48
N SER A 299 -2.01 7.99 -26.44
CA SER A 299 -3.04 8.40 -27.40
C SER A 299 -3.92 9.46 -26.73
N GLU A 300 -3.86 10.70 -27.23
CA GLU A 300 -4.70 11.81 -26.75
C GLU A 300 -6.18 11.41 -26.76
N ASP A 301 -6.65 10.83 -27.86
CA ASP A 301 -8.03 10.33 -27.98
C ASP A 301 -8.37 9.29 -26.91
N THR A 302 -7.43 8.39 -26.59
CA THR A 302 -7.60 7.41 -25.52
C THR A 302 -7.57 8.06 -24.13
N PHE A 303 -6.74 9.08 -23.91
CA PHE A 303 -6.69 9.81 -22.63
C PHE A 303 -7.98 10.57 -22.36
N TYR A 304 -8.54 11.26 -23.37
CA TYR A 304 -9.80 11.97 -23.21
C TYR A 304 -10.98 11.03 -22.94
N ARG A 305 -10.98 9.85 -23.55
CA ARG A 305 -12.05 8.85 -23.37
C ARG A 305 -11.89 8.01 -22.10
N LYS A 306 -10.65 7.67 -21.74
CA LYS A 306 -10.30 6.72 -20.68
C LYS A 306 -9.07 7.19 -19.89
N PRO A 307 -9.11 8.34 -19.20
CA PRO A 307 -7.99 8.86 -18.44
C PRO A 307 -7.55 7.89 -17.33
N LEU A 308 -8.48 7.13 -16.74
CA LEU A 308 -8.19 6.09 -15.75
C LEU A 308 -7.47 4.86 -16.31
N SER A 309 -7.40 4.71 -17.63
CA SER A 309 -6.49 3.71 -18.23
C SER A 309 -5.03 4.12 -18.12
N TYR A 310 -4.71 5.33 -17.68
CA TYR A 310 -3.33 5.78 -17.46
C TYR A 310 -2.97 5.63 -15.98
N PHE A 311 -1.99 4.76 -15.71
CA PHE A 311 -1.61 4.34 -14.35
C PHE A 311 -1.42 5.50 -13.36
N PRO A 312 -0.72 6.62 -13.70
CA PRO A 312 -0.61 7.74 -12.80
C PRO A 312 -1.93 8.40 -12.39
N VAL A 313 -2.81 8.65 -13.36
CA VAL A 313 -4.13 9.24 -13.10
C VAL A 313 -4.98 8.30 -12.24
N PHE A 314 -4.91 7.01 -12.54
CA PHE A 314 -5.61 5.99 -11.75
C PHE A 314 -5.15 5.95 -10.30
N ILE A 315 -3.84 5.96 -10.03
CA ILE A 315 -3.30 5.98 -8.68
C ILE A 315 -3.73 7.25 -7.93
N LEU A 316 -3.68 8.43 -8.56
CA LEU A 316 -4.15 9.68 -7.94
C LEU A 316 -5.62 9.61 -7.54
N HIS A 317 -6.44 9.00 -8.40
CA HIS A 317 -7.86 8.80 -8.11
C HIS A 317 -8.06 7.77 -6.98
N GLN A 318 -7.37 6.63 -7.00
CA GLN A 318 -7.51 5.57 -5.99
C GLN A 318 -7.03 6.00 -4.60
N LEU A 319 -6.05 6.92 -4.57
CA LEU A 319 -5.56 7.56 -3.36
C LEU A 319 -6.41 8.74 -2.93
N ASP A 320 -7.54 9.05 -3.59
CA ASP A 320 -8.40 10.19 -3.25
C ASP A 320 -7.62 11.53 -3.23
N ILE A 321 -6.61 11.65 -4.09
CA ILE A 321 -5.86 12.90 -4.31
C ILE A 321 -6.60 13.79 -5.31
N ILE A 322 -7.26 13.17 -6.28
CA ILE A 322 -8.10 13.85 -7.26
C ILE A 322 -9.49 13.22 -7.33
N GLU A 323 -10.47 14.06 -7.64
CA GLU A 323 -11.78 13.67 -8.14
C GLU A 323 -11.81 13.84 -9.66
N ILE A 324 -12.59 13.00 -10.34
CA ILE A 324 -12.85 13.16 -11.78
C ILE A 324 -14.32 13.48 -12.01
N GLY A 325 -14.58 14.49 -12.84
CA GLY A 325 -15.92 14.90 -13.25
C GLY A 325 -16.29 14.35 -14.63
N SER A 326 -17.56 14.02 -14.82
CA SER A 326 -18.14 13.63 -16.12
C SER A 326 -19.29 14.55 -16.52
N SER A 327 -19.62 14.56 -17.81
CA SER A 327 -20.82 15.22 -18.36
C SER A 327 -21.75 14.20 -18.99
N ASP A 328 -22.92 14.62 -19.47
CA ASP A 328 -23.83 13.73 -20.22
C ASP A 328 -23.28 13.35 -21.60
N LEU A 329 -22.32 14.14 -22.14
CA LEU A 329 -21.72 13.94 -23.46
C LEU A 329 -20.36 13.23 -23.37
N ASP A 330 -19.62 13.45 -22.29
CA ASP A 330 -18.25 12.96 -22.12
C ASP A 330 -18.11 12.17 -20.81
N THR A 331 -17.61 10.94 -20.91
CA THR A 331 -17.42 10.05 -19.74
C THR A 331 -16.49 10.66 -18.70
N PHE A 332 -15.52 11.48 -19.10
CA PHE A 332 -14.68 12.26 -18.20
C PHE A 332 -14.35 13.60 -18.86
N CYS A 333 -14.66 14.72 -18.21
CA CYS A 333 -14.49 16.07 -18.76
C CYS A 333 -13.68 17.00 -17.85
N ALA A 334 -13.59 16.70 -16.56
CA ALA A 334 -12.95 17.56 -15.58
C ALA A 334 -12.22 16.77 -14.50
N TRP A 335 -11.34 17.43 -13.75
CA TRP A 335 -10.69 16.90 -12.56
C TRP A 335 -10.52 18.00 -11.51
N LYS A 336 -10.44 17.62 -10.24
CA LYS A 336 -10.26 18.53 -9.10
C LYS A 336 -9.30 17.89 -8.10
N ILE A 337 -8.42 18.66 -7.51
CA ILE A 337 -7.64 18.19 -6.35
C ILE A 337 -8.53 18.21 -5.10
N THR A 338 -8.51 17.14 -4.31
CA THR A 338 -9.24 17.07 -3.03
C THR A 338 -8.49 17.82 -1.94
N ASP A 339 -9.14 18.12 -0.82
CA ASP A 339 -8.49 18.76 0.33
C ASP A 339 -7.40 17.86 0.92
N SER A 340 -7.70 16.56 1.06
CA SER A 340 -6.73 15.55 1.50
C SER A 340 -5.57 15.41 0.51
N GLY A 341 -5.88 15.41 -0.79
CA GLY A 341 -4.90 15.44 -1.87
C GLY A 341 -3.97 16.64 -1.78
N MET A 342 -4.54 17.83 -1.53
CA MET A 342 -3.78 19.07 -1.36
C MET A 342 -2.82 19.02 -0.17
N CYS A 343 -3.26 18.43 0.96
CA CYS A 343 -2.38 18.18 2.10
C CYS A 343 -1.21 17.25 1.71
N LEU A 344 -1.50 16.12 1.05
CA LEU A 344 -0.48 15.16 0.62
C LEU A 344 0.55 15.76 -0.35
N VAL A 345 0.11 16.50 -1.37
CA VAL A 345 1.04 17.11 -2.34
C VAL A 345 1.90 18.20 -1.74
N LYS A 346 1.41 18.89 -0.70
CA LYS A 346 2.18 19.87 0.08
C LYS A 346 3.09 19.22 1.13
N GLY A 347 3.07 17.89 1.26
CA GLY A 347 3.82 17.16 2.28
C GLY A 347 3.31 17.39 3.70
N ILE A 348 2.05 17.80 3.85
CA ILE A 348 1.38 18.05 5.12
C ILE A 348 0.56 16.80 5.45
N ILE A 349 0.90 16.12 6.54
CA ILE A 349 0.06 15.06 7.11
C ILE A 349 -0.71 15.72 8.26
N PRO A 350 -2.04 15.91 8.16
CA PRO A 350 -2.80 16.52 9.23
C PRO A 350 -2.69 15.67 10.50
N GLU A 351 -2.40 16.30 11.65
CA GLU A 351 -2.42 15.62 12.95
C GLU A 351 -3.87 15.29 13.40
N ALA A 352 -4.85 16.03 12.90
CA ALA A 352 -6.27 15.85 13.17
C ALA A 352 -7.07 15.79 11.86
N GLY A 353 -7.98 14.82 11.76
CA GLY A 353 -8.90 14.68 10.63
C GLY A 353 -8.92 13.27 10.06
N GLU A 354 -9.38 12.29 10.85
CA GLU A 354 -9.94 11.09 10.22
C GLU A 354 -11.19 11.53 9.43
N PRO A 355 -11.45 10.96 8.24
CA PRO A 355 -12.71 11.18 7.58
C PRO A 355 -13.85 10.74 8.50
N GLN A 356 -15.02 11.37 8.34
CA GLN A 356 -16.19 10.93 9.07
C GLN A 356 -16.59 9.54 8.56
N TYR A 357 -16.43 8.53 9.41
CA TYR A 357 -16.77 7.16 9.06
C TYR A 357 -18.27 6.88 9.23
N ASP A 358 -18.89 6.22 8.26
CA ASP A 358 -20.21 5.62 8.43
C ASP A 358 -20.06 4.14 8.79
N ASN A 359 -20.02 3.89 10.09
CA ASN A 359 -19.80 2.55 10.62
C ASN A 359 -21.07 1.71 10.71
N ARG A 360 -22.24 2.21 10.28
CA ARG A 360 -23.50 1.49 10.48
C ARG A 360 -23.51 0.15 9.76
N ILE A 361 -23.82 -0.90 10.53
CA ILE A 361 -23.91 -2.28 10.07
C ILE A 361 -25.38 -2.69 10.07
N ILE A 362 -25.81 -3.31 8.98
CA ILE A 362 -27.10 -4.01 8.90
C ILE A 362 -26.82 -5.49 8.77
N ILE A 363 -27.40 -6.30 9.66
CA ILE A 363 -27.27 -7.76 9.66
C ILE A 363 -28.61 -8.38 9.34
N GLN A 364 -28.64 -9.21 8.31
CA GLN A 364 -29.84 -9.92 7.89
C GLN A 364 -29.87 -11.38 8.40
N PRO A 365 -31.06 -11.98 8.59
CA PRO A 365 -31.19 -13.37 9.02
C PRO A 365 -30.55 -14.40 8.08
N ASN A 366 -30.23 -14.03 6.85
CA ASN A 366 -29.54 -14.88 5.87
C ASN A 366 -28.00 -14.82 5.98
N PHE A 367 -27.46 -14.31 7.10
CA PHE A 367 -26.02 -14.11 7.35
C PHE A 367 -25.34 -13.06 6.47
N GLU A 368 -26.12 -12.27 5.74
CA GLU A 368 -25.61 -11.13 5.00
C GLU A 368 -25.41 -9.92 5.93
N LEU A 369 -24.24 -9.30 5.82
CA LEU A 369 -23.87 -8.07 6.50
C LEU A 369 -23.68 -6.98 5.45
N ILE A 370 -24.31 -5.83 5.67
CA ILE A 370 -24.19 -4.65 4.81
C ILE A 370 -23.55 -3.53 5.61
N ILE A 371 -22.54 -2.89 5.05
CA ILE A 371 -21.83 -1.75 5.64
C ILE A 371 -21.45 -0.74 4.56
N SER A 372 -21.34 0.54 4.91
CA SER A 372 -20.80 1.56 4.00
C SER A 372 -19.35 1.27 3.62
N ARG A 373 -18.97 1.63 2.40
CA ARG A 373 -17.57 1.64 1.96
C ARG A 373 -16.73 2.63 2.78
N ASP A 374 -17.35 3.72 3.22
CA ASP A 374 -16.71 4.79 4.01
C ASP A 374 -16.69 4.45 5.51
N ALA A 375 -16.83 3.17 5.87
CA ALA A 375 -16.65 2.73 7.24
C ALA A 375 -15.18 2.76 7.65
N ASP A 376 -14.96 2.79 8.96
CA ASP A 376 -13.63 2.76 9.55
C ASP A 376 -12.82 1.56 9.04
N PRO A 377 -11.62 1.76 8.46
CA PRO A 377 -10.74 0.69 8.00
C PRO A 377 -10.47 -0.39 9.04
N ARG A 378 -10.49 -0.04 10.33
CA ARG A 378 -10.28 -0.98 11.44
C ARG A 378 -11.47 -1.94 11.58
N ILE A 379 -12.69 -1.45 11.38
CA ILE A 379 -13.91 -2.27 11.37
C ILE A 379 -13.92 -3.15 10.12
N LEU A 380 -13.69 -2.54 8.95
CA LEU A 380 -13.66 -3.25 7.67
C LEU A 380 -12.63 -4.37 7.67
N TRP A 381 -11.42 -4.14 8.20
CA TRP A 381 -10.39 -5.17 8.30
C TRP A 381 -10.87 -6.40 9.08
N LYS A 382 -11.50 -6.19 10.24
CA LYS A 382 -12.03 -7.28 11.06
C LYS A 382 -13.17 -8.03 10.35
N LEU A 383 -14.01 -7.32 9.58
CA LEU A 383 -15.03 -7.95 8.74
C LEU A 383 -14.43 -8.76 7.59
N TYR A 384 -13.39 -8.26 6.91
CA TYR A 384 -12.64 -9.00 5.89
C TYR A 384 -12.03 -10.30 6.42
N LEU A 385 -11.56 -10.29 7.68
CA LEU A 385 -11.06 -11.48 8.35
C LEU A 385 -12.17 -12.50 8.64
N ALA A 386 -13.29 -12.06 9.21
CA ALA A 386 -14.36 -12.93 9.73
C ALA A 386 -15.50 -13.25 8.75
N ALA A 387 -15.59 -12.56 7.62
CA ALA A 387 -16.66 -12.71 6.63
C ALA A 387 -16.12 -12.74 5.20
N ASP A 388 -16.88 -13.31 4.27
CA ASP A 388 -16.54 -13.29 2.86
C ASP A 388 -17.25 -12.14 2.14
N ILE A 389 -16.48 -11.31 1.41
CA ILE A 389 -17.05 -10.23 0.61
C ILE A 389 -17.71 -10.78 -0.66
N HIS A 390 -18.96 -10.39 -0.91
CA HIS A 390 -19.74 -10.77 -2.08
C HIS A 390 -19.90 -9.62 -3.08
N GLN A 391 -20.04 -8.39 -2.58
CA GLN A 391 -20.22 -7.19 -3.40
C GLN A 391 -19.46 -6.02 -2.77
N CYS A 392 -18.79 -5.24 -3.61
CA CYS A 392 -18.00 -4.08 -3.20
C CYS A 392 -18.39 -2.89 -4.09
N ASP A 393 -19.51 -2.23 -3.75
CA ASP A 393 -19.97 -0.99 -4.39
C ASP A 393 -20.00 0.13 -3.32
N PHE A 394 -20.92 1.10 -3.40
CA PHE A 394 -21.12 2.10 -2.35
C PHE A 394 -21.49 1.47 -0.99
N LEU A 395 -22.28 0.41 -1.03
CA LEU A 395 -22.53 -0.48 0.09
C LEU A 395 -21.80 -1.79 -0.15
N MET A 396 -21.02 -2.20 0.83
CA MET A 396 -20.32 -3.48 0.82
C MET A 396 -21.22 -4.55 1.40
N ARG A 397 -21.23 -5.72 0.76
CA ARG A 397 -21.96 -6.92 1.25
C ARG A 397 -20.98 -7.99 1.61
N PHE A 398 -21.03 -8.39 2.87
CA PHE A 398 -20.30 -9.52 3.43
C PHE A 398 -21.27 -10.64 3.75
N HIS A 399 -20.75 -11.85 3.83
CA HIS A 399 -21.49 -13.01 4.24
C HIS A 399 -20.70 -13.80 5.29
N PHE A 400 -21.32 -14.02 6.44
CA PHE A 400 -20.75 -14.89 7.46
C PHE A 400 -20.99 -16.35 7.10
N ASN A 401 -19.94 -17.15 7.23
CA ASN A 401 -20.04 -18.59 7.23
C ASN A 401 -19.01 -19.19 8.21
N ARG A 402 -19.17 -20.47 8.53
CA ARG A 402 -18.27 -21.17 9.46
C ARG A 402 -16.78 -21.00 9.08
N HIS A 403 -16.44 -21.17 7.80
CA HIS A 403 -15.05 -21.05 7.34
C HIS A 403 -14.51 -19.63 7.46
N SER A 404 -15.32 -18.61 7.18
CA SER A 404 -14.89 -17.20 7.30
C SER A 404 -14.65 -16.81 8.75
N VAL A 405 -15.52 -17.25 9.68
CA VAL A 405 -15.34 -16.99 11.11
C VAL A 405 -14.09 -17.69 11.63
N HIS A 406 -13.89 -18.97 11.32
CA HIS A 406 -12.69 -19.72 11.71
C HIS A 406 -11.41 -19.10 11.14
N ARG A 407 -11.45 -18.58 9.91
CA ARG A 407 -10.33 -17.82 9.34
C ARG A 407 -9.99 -16.61 10.20
N GLY A 408 -10.98 -15.81 10.60
CA GLY A 408 -10.75 -14.68 11.50
C GLY A 408 -10.09 -15.09 12.82
N LEU A 409 -10.63 -16.12 13.48
CA LEU A 409 -10.10 -16.65 14.74
C LEU A 409 -8.67 -17.18 14.61
N SER A 410 -8.33 -17.78 13.46
CA SER A 410 -6.95 -18.23 13.16
C SER A 410 -5.94 -17.10 13.02
N GLN A 411 -6.40 -15.87 12.78
CA GLN A 411 -5.57 -14.68 12.62
C GLN A 411 -5.62 -13.78 13.86
N GLU A 412 -5.76 -14.36 15.05
CA GLU A 412 -5.78 -13.67 16.34
C GLU A 412 -6.94 -12.66 16.51
N LEU A 413 -8.00 -12.73 15.70
CA LEU A 413 -9.24 -12.00 15.98
C LEU A 413 -9.93 -12.67 17.16
N ALA A 414 -10.11 -11.94 18.26
CA ALA A 414 -10.74 -12.51 19.44
C ALA A 414 -12.26 -12.68 19.21
N GLN A 415 -12.85 -13.76 19.74
CA GLN A 415 -14.30 -13.96 19.66
C GLN A 415 -15.10 -12.74 20.17
N PRO A 416 -14.77 -12.12 21.32
CA PRO A 416 -15.49 -10.95 21.81
C PRO A 416 -15.40 -9.75 20.86
N ASP A 417 -14.32 -9.63 20.06
CA ASP A 417 -14.19 -8.54 19.10
C ASP A 417 -15.24 -8.66 18.00
N ILE A 418 -15.54 -9.87 17.52
CA ILE A 418 -16.56 -10.10 16.48
C ILE A 418 -17.91 -9.57 16.97
N PHE A 419 -18.35 -10.00 18.15
CA PHE A 419 -19.63 -9.55 18.71
C PHE A 419 -19.63 -8.06 19.04
N SER A 420 -18.57 -7.54 19.65
CA SER A 420 -18.45 -6.13 20.02
C SER A 420 -18.58 -5.20 18.81
N ILE A 421 -17.96 -5.55 17.67
CA ILE A 421 -18.08 -4.77 16.44
C ILE A 421 -19.53 -4.76 15.96
N LEU A 422 -20.18 -5.93 15.93
CA LEU A 422 -21.55 -6.02 15.42
C LEU A 422 -22.51 -5.25 16.33
N GLU A 423 -22.43 -5.43 17.65
CA GLU A 423 -23.31 -4.79 18.63
C GLU A 423 -23.10 -3.27 18.71
N SER A 424 -21.86 -2.79 18.61
CA SER A 424 -21.56 -1.35 18.75
C SER A 424 -21.92 -0.55 17.50
N ASN A 425 -22.16 -1.22 16.37
CA ASN A 425 -22.34 -0.57 15.07
C ASN A 425 -23.67 -0.92 14.39
N THR A 426 -24.53 -1.71 15.03
CA THR A 426 -25.88 -2.01 14.53
C THR A 426 -26.93 -1.16 15.25
N ASP A 427 -27.86 -0.58 14.49
CA ASP A 427 -29.03 0.11 15.05
C ASP A 427 -30.16 -0.86 15.44
N GLN A 428 -30.10 -2.10 14.94
CA GLN A 428 -31.09 -3.16 15.20
C GLN A 428 -30.47 -4.34 15.94
N PRO A 429 -31.23 -5.06 16.78
CA PRO A 429 -30.72 -6.28 17.40
C PRO A 429 -30.31 -7.29 16.33
N ILE A 430 -29.17 -7.95 16.57
CA ILE A 430 -28.67 -9.01 15.70
C ILE A 430 -29.72 -10.14 15.64
N PRO A 431 -30.08 -10.65 14.44
CA PRO A 431 -31.02 -11.76 14.32
C PRO A 431 -30.59 -12.97 15.16
N GLN A 432 -31.52 -13.56 15.92
CA GLN A 432 -31.22 -14.61 16.89
C GLN A 432 -30.54 -15.83 16.26
N ASN A 433 -30.93 -16.20 15.04
CA ASN A 433 -30.32 -17.32 14.31
C ASN A 433 -28.86 -17.02 13.91
N VAL A 434 -28.54 -15.77 13.58
CA VAL A 434 -27.17 -15.35 13.27
C VAL A 434 -26.33 -15.37 14.54
N LEU A 435 -26.84 -14.80 15.64
CA LEU A 435 -26.15 -14.80 16.93
C LEU A 435 -25.84 -16.23 17.40
N TYR A 436 -26.84 -17.13 17.36
CA TYR A 436 -26.65 -18.54 17.72
C TYR A 436 -25.55 -19.22 16.90
N SER A 437 -25.59 -19.06 15.57
CA SER A 437 -24.61 -19.72 14.70
C SER A 437 -23.21 -19.13 14.84
N LEU A 438 -23.09 -17.81 15.01
CA LEU A 438 -21.79 -17.17 15.26
C LEU A 438 -21.17 -17.67 16.57
N THR A 439 -21.97 -17.82 17.63
CA THR A 439 -21.51 -18.39 18.90
C THR A 439 -21.06 -19.83 18.72
N GLU A 440 -21.86 -20.66 18.07
CA GLU A 440 -21.53 -22.06 17.78
C GLU A 440 -20.20 -22.17 17.00
N TRP A 441 -20.05 -21.41 15.90
CA TRP A 441 -18.82 -21.45 15.10
C TRP A 441 -17.61 -20.95 15.87
N CYS A 442 -17.78 -19.99 16.78
CA CYS A 442 -16.70 -19.52 17.64
C CYS A 442 -16.29 -20.59 18.66
N GLU A 443 -17.24 -21.22 19.34
CA GLU A 443 -17.00 -22.27 20.34
C GLU A 443 -16.35 -23.53 19.74
N GLU A 444 -16.69 -23.87 18.50
CA GLU A 444 -16.06 -24.97 17.77
C GLU A 444 -14.57 -24.74 17.50
N TYR A 445 -14.15 -23.49 17.33
CA TYR A 445 -12.76 -23.17 17.02
C TYR A 445 -11.85 -23.43 18.23
N GLY A 446 -10.82 -24.24 18.06
CA GLY A 446 -9.91 -24.64 19.13
C GLY A 446 -10.43 -25.76 20.03
N SER A 447 -11.59 -26.36 19.71
CA SER A 447 -12.11 -27.55 20.40
C SER A 447 -11.17 -28.76 20.29
N VAL A 448 -10.33 -28.80 19.26
CA VAL A 448 -9.26 -29.77 19.06
C VAL A 448 -7.94 -29.02 18.84
N TYR A 449 -6.89 -29.45 19.53
CA TYR A 449 -5.57 -28.84 19.44
C TYR A 449 -4.47 -29.91 19.55
N PHE A 450 -3.31 -29.61 18.96
CA PHE A 450 -2.12 -30.45 19.09
C PHE A 450 -1.34 -30.06 20.34
N MET A 451 -0.88 -31.06 21.09
CA MET A 451 0.05 -30.88 22.21
C MET A 451 1.34 -31.66 21.93
N ASP A 452 2.49 -31.00 22.08
CA ASP A 452 3.78 -31.70 22.14
C ASP A 452 4.05 -32.09 23.59
N VAL A 453 4.17 -33.38 23.86
CA VAL A 453 4.30 -33.94 25.22
C VAL A 453 5.52 -34.84 25.32
N PHE A 454 6.20 -34.83 26.47
CA PHE A 454 7.30 -35.74 26.76
C PHE A 454 6.82 -36.89 27.65
N LEU A 455 6.89 -38.12 27.14
CA LEU A 455 6.31 -39.29 27.79
C LEU A 455 7.32 -40.05 28.64
N LEU A 456 6.99 -40.25 29.92
CA LEU A 456 7.67 -41.16 30.84
C LEU A 456 6.90 -42.49 30.89
N ARG A 457 7.40 -43.48 30.15
CA ARG A 457 6.84 -44.84 30.13
C ARG A 457 7.44 -45.71 31.21
N CYS A 458 6.59 -46.18 32.11
CA CYS A 458 6.90 -47.16 33.15
C CYS A 458 6.66 -48.57 32.63
N LYS A 459 7.33 -49.57 33.23
CA LYS A 459 7.11 -50.98 32.86
C LYS A 459 5.77 -51.53 33.36
N THR A 460 5.24 -50.98 34.44
CA THR A 460 4.03 -51.46 35.12
C THR A 460 3.20 -50.29 35.63
N ALA A 461 1.89 -50.51 35.80
CA ALA A 461 0.96 -49.50 36.28
C ALA A 461 1.27 -49.05 37.72
N GLN A 462 1.62 -50.01 38.58
CA GLN A 462 2.01 -49.75 39.97
C GLN A 462 3.22 -48.81 40.07
N LEU A 463 4.17 -48.94 39.14
CA LEU A 463 5.36 -48.09 39.12
C LEU A 463 4.99 -46.66 38.68
N ALA A 464 4.13 -46.52 37.68
CA ALA A 464 3.64 -45.20 37.25
C ALA A 464 2.84 -44.52 38.38
N GLU A 465 1.98 -45.25 39.07
CA GLU A 465 1.23 -44.74 40.24
C GLU A 465 2.17 -44.33 41.38
N GLN A 466 3.18 -45.15 41.67
CA GLN A 466 4.20 -44.82 42.67
C GLN A 466 4.93 -43.53 42.30
N ILE A 467 5.33 -43.36 41.03
CA ILE A 467 6.03 -42.16 40.56
C ILE A 467 5.10 -40.95 40.55
N SER A 468 3.83 -41.09 40.18
CA SER A 468 2.88 -39.96 40.12
C SER A 468 2.52 -39.43 41.51
N LEU A 469 2.48 -40.30 42.53
CA LEU A 469 2.14 -39.92 43.89
C LEU A 469 3.35 -39.57 44.77
N HIS A 470 4.57 -39.90 44.34
CA HIS A 470 5.77 -39.70 45.16
C HIS A 470 6.09 -38.19 45.34
N PRO A 471 6.37 -37.71 46.57
CA PRO A 471 6.49 -36.27 46.87
C PRO A 471 7.53 -35.51 46.04
N LYS A 472 8.61 -36.19 45.61
CA LYS A 472 9.67 -35.58 44.81
C LYS A 472 9.34 -35.47 43.32
N THR A 473 8.41 -36.27 42.80
CA THR A 473 8.13 -36.40 41.36
C THR A 473 6.77 -35.85 40.96
N ARG A 474 5.79 -35.85 41.88
CA ARG A 474 4.40 -35.46 41.58
C ARG A 474 4.25 -34.10 40.90
N ASP A 475 5.05 -33.09 41.28
CA ASP A 475 4.91 -31.72 40.75
C ASP A 475 5.42 -31.60 39.30
N TYR A 476 6.23 -32.57 38.86
CA TYR A 476 6.72 -32.69 37.49
C TYR A 476 5.76 -33.45 36.57
N ILE A 477 4.83 -34.24 37.13
CA ILE A 477 3.84 -34.99 36.36
C ILE A 477 2.69 -34.05 35.97
N LYS A 478 2.56 -33.79 34.67
CA LYS A 478 1.52 -32.91 34.09
C LYS A 478 0.22 -33.65 33.76
N GLY A 479 0.26 -34.98 33.75
CA GLY A 479 -0.89 -35.83 33.52
C GLY A 479 -0.47 -37.28 33.29
N SER A 480 -1.43 -38.15 33.02
CA SER A 480 -1.21 -39.52 32.58
C SER A 480 -1.87 -39.73 31.23
N PHE A 481 -1.20 -40.45 30.34
CA PHE A 481 -1.75 -40.88 29.06
C PHE A 481 -2.35 -42.29 29.15
N SER A 482 -1.75 -43.15 29.98
CA SER A 482 -2.24 -44.50 30.31
C SER A 482 -1.80 -44.87 31.72
N ASP A 483 -2.23 -46.03 32.23
CA ASP A 483 -1.81 -46.54 33.53
C ASP A 483 -0.28 -46.71 33.63
N THR A 484 0.43 -46.81 32.51
CA THR A 484 1.90 -46.96 32.47
C THR A 484 2.63 -45.71 31.98
N ASP A 485 1.91 -44.71 31.47
CA ASP A 485 2.50 -43.60 30.75
C ASP A 485 2.16 -42.27 31.41
N LEU A 486 3.20 -41.61 31.93
CA LEU A 486 3.10 -40.30 32.55
C LEU A 486 3.57 -39.21 31.59
N ILE A 487 2.99 -38.02 31.69
CA ILE A 487 3.37 -36.85 30.91
C ILE A 487 4.21 -35.94 31.79
N ILE A 488 5.38 -35.55 31.29
CA ILE A 488 6.25 -34.55 31.92
C ILE A 488 6.63 -33.46 30.91
N SER A 489 7.15 -32.32 31.37
CA SER A 489 7.78 -31.36 30.46
C SER A 489 9.10 -31.90 29.95
N ARG A 490 9.45 -31.58 28.70
CA ARG A 490 10.78 -31.90 28.15
C ARG A 490 11.90 -31.19 28.91
N GLU A 491 11.62 -30.00 29.43
CA GLU A 491 12.58 -29.20 30.21
C GLU A 491 12.91 -29.86 31.55
N ASP A 492 11.91 -30.50 32.18
CA ASP A 492 12.03 -31.19 33.47
C ASP A 492 12.71 -32.56 33.37
N TYR A 493 13.06 -33.03 32.16
CA TYR A 493 13.58 -34.38 31.93
C TYR A 493 14.78 -34.70 32.82
N GLN A 494 15.74 -33.78 32.91
CA GLN A 494 16.99 -34.03 33.63
C GLN A 494 16.74 -34.14 35.14
N ASP A 495 15.91 -33.26 35.70
CA ASP A 495 15.55 -33.28 37.11
C ASP A 495 14.77 -34.54 37.47
N VAL A 496 13.78 -34.91 36.65
CA VAL A 496 13.01 -36.15 36.83
C VAL A 496 13.93 -37.37 36.70
N PHE A 497 14.86 -37.38 35.75
CA PHE A 497 15.83 -38.47 35.60
C PHE A 497 16.68 -38.65 36.87
N ASP A 498 17.23 -37.56 37.40
CA ASP A 498 18.08 -37.58 38.60
C ASP A 498 17.28 -37.97 39.85
N ILE A 499 16.03 -37.50 39.97
CA ILE A 499 15.13 -37.91 41.05
C ILE A 499 14.83 -39.40 40.96
N LEU A 500 14.44 -39.92 39.80
CA LEU A 500 14.16 -41.35 39.60
C LEU A 500 15.40 -42.22 39.87
N HIS A 501 16.59 -41.74 39.51
CA HIS A 501 17.85 -42.40 39.85
C HIS A 501 18.11 -42.39 41.36
N SER A 502 17.79 -41.29 42.06
CA SER A 502 17.90 -41.20 43.52
C SER A 502 16.89 -42.10 44.26
N LEU A 503 15.81 -42.49 43.59
CA LEU A 503 14.77 -43.40 44.07
C LEU A 503 15.04 -44.87 43.68
N ASP A 504 16.21 -45.17 43.11
CA ASP A 504 16.62 -46.51 42.67
C ASP A 504 15.73 -47.10 41.54
N LEU A 505 15.02 -46.25 40.80
CA LEU A 505 14.14 -46.64 39.69
C LEU A 505 14.87 -46.73 38.33
N MET A 506 16.14 -46.29 38.29
CA MET A 506 17.11 -46.49 37.19
C MET A 506 16.53 -46.32 35.77
N PRO A 507 16.02 -45.12 35.42
CA PRO A 507 15.48 -44.87 34.09
C PRO A 507 16.54 -44.99 32.99
N LEU A 508 16.13 -45.40 31.79
CA LEU A 508 17.03 -45.48 30.65
C LEU A 508 17.46 -44.07 30.20
N ARG A 509 18.78 -43.85 30.09
CA ARG A 509 19.33 -42.56 29.62
C ARG A 509 19.07 -42.28 28.13
N LYS A 510 18.89 -43.33 27.33
CA LYS A 510 18.57 -43.18 25.91
C LYS A 510 17.07 -42.95 25.75
N ILE A 511 16.70 -41.75 25.30
CA ILE A 511 15.33 -41.43 24.89
C ILE A 511 14.98 -42.33 23.69
N ARG A 512 13.98 -43.20 23.86
CA ARG A 512 13.45 -44.01 22.77
C ARG A 512 12.58 -43.12 21.88
N LYS A 513 12.82 -43.18 20.57
CA LYS A 513 11.90 -42.61 19.58
C LYS A 513 10.87 -43.69 19.23
N PRO A 514 9.58 -43.36 19.08
CA PRO A 514 8.62 -44.31 18.54
C PRO A 514 9.08 -44.73 17.14
N ASP A 515 9.37 -46.01 16.95
CA ASP A 515 9.82 -46.56 15.67
C ASP A 515 8.63 -46.61 14.71
N ALA A 516 8.75 -45.95 13.55
CA ALA A 516 7.67 -45.85 12.55
C ALA A 516 7.23 -47.21 11.92
N LYS A 517 7.89 -48.32 12.29
CA LYS A 517 7.64 -49.67 11.77
C LYS A 517 7.68 -50.77 12.84
N SER A 518 7.87 -50.47 14.13
CA SER A 518 7.85 -51.52 15.14
C SER A 518 6.44 -51.72 15.67
N THR A 519 5.92 -52.92 15.44
CA THR A 519 4.82 -53.51 16.22
C THR A 519 5.33 -53.93 17.60
N GLU A 520 6.05 -53.05 18.31
CA GLU A 520 6.10 -53.19 19.77
C GLU A 520 4.72 -52.74 20.23
N ASN A 521 3.90 -53.69 20.71
CA ASN A 521 2.53 -53.47 21.19
C ASN A 521 2.41 -52.14 21.95
N ILE A 522 1.99 -51.10 21.24
CA ILE A 522 1.42 -49.91 21.85
C ILE A 522 0.11 -50.45 22.44
N PRO A 523 -0.04 -50.49 23.77
CA PRO A 523 -1.23 -51.06 24.37
C PRO A 523 -2.47 -50.34 23.83
N ASP A 524 -3.54 -51.11 23.64
CA ASP A 524 -4.85 -50.61 23.21
C ASP A 524 -5.22 -49.36 24.02
N PHE A 525 -5.49 -48.27 23.31
CA PHE A 525 -5.72 -46.96 23.90
C PHE A 525 -7.06 -46.98 24.65
N LEU A 526 -7.02 -46.77 25.96
CA LEU A 526 -8.20 -46.46 26.77
C LEU A 526 -8.16 -44.96 27.08
N ILE A 527 -8.99 -44.19 26.38
CA ILE A 527 -9.38 -42.85 26.80
C ILE A 527 -10.79 -43.00 27.36
N ASP A 528 -10.96 -42.71 28.64
CA ASP A 528 -12.22 -42.64 29.38
C ASP A 528 -13.32 -43.61 28.91
N ASN A 529 -13.25 -44.84 29.44
CA ASN A 529 -14.38 -45.74 29.65
C ASN A 529 -15.35 -46.07 28.50
N ASN A 530 -15.09 -45.78 27.21
CA ASN A 530 -15.93 -46.33 26.13
C ASN A 530 -15.33 -46.48 24.72
N TYR A 531 -14.07 -46.16 24.46
CA TYR A 531 -13.50 -46.37 23.12
C TYR A 531 -12.10 -46.97 23.15
N VAL A 532 -11.94 -48.09 22.43
CA VAL A 532 -10.67 -48.72 22.09
C VAL A 532 -10.25 -48.25 20.70
N LEU A 533 -9.20 -47.45 20.59
CA LEU A 533 -8.56 -47.23 19.29
C LEU A 533 -7.69 -48.45 18.96
N ARG A 534 -7.99 -49.13 17.85
CA ARG A 534 -7.11 -50.17 17.29
C ARG A 534 -6.10 -49.55 16.33
N PRO A 535 -4.88 -50.09 16.22
CA PRO A 535 -3.95 -49.73 15.16
C PRO A 535 -4.61 -49.92 13.78
N VAL A 536 -4.50 -48.92 12.90
CA VAL A 536 -5.06 -48.95 11.53
C VAL A 536 -4.58 -50.18 10.73
N SER A 537 -3.43 -50.76 11.11
CA SER A 537 -2.85 -51.96 10.51
C SER A 537 -3.64 -53.26 10.76
N GLN A 538 -4.67 -53.28 11.61
CA GLN A 538 -5.50 -54.47 11.87
C GLN A 538 -6.84 -54.51 11.12
N TYR A 539 -7.14 -53.52 10.27
CA TYR A 539 -8.29 -53.60 9.37
C TYR A 539 -7.95 -54.47 8.15
N ASN A 540 -8.10 -55.78 8.31
CA ASN A 540 -8.07 -56.73 7.21
C ASN A 540 -9.28 -56.51 6.29
N GLY A 541 -9.08 -55.72 5.23
CA GLY A 541 -9.64 -56.00 3.89
C GLY A 541 -11.15 -56.12 3.72
N GLN A 542 -12.00 -55.66 4.65
CA GLN A 542 -13.40 -55.40 4.34
C GLN A 542 -13.53 -53.95 3.92
N SER A 543 -13.68 -53.74 2.61
CA SER A 543 -14.11 -52.51 1.99
C SER A 543 -15.28 -51.91 2.78
N LEU A 544 -15.00 -50.80 3.49
CA LEU A 544 -16.02 -49.93 4.04
C LEU A 544 -16.90 -49.47 2.88
N LYS A 545 -18.11 -50.02 2.77
CA LYS A 545 -19.14 -49.42 1.92
C LYS A 545 -19.41 -48.03 2.48
N PHE A 546 -19.08 -47.02 1.69
CA PHE A 546 -19.48 -45.64 1.89
C PHE A 546 -20.97 -45.57 2.27
N ILE A 547 -21.26 -45.10 3.48
CA ILE A 547 -22.57 -44.54 3.79
C ILE A 547 -22.42 -43.04 3.50
N PRO A 548 -23.06 -42.50 2.45
CA PRO A 548 -22.96 -41.09 2.14
C PRO A 548 -23.69 -40.29 3.23
N GLY A 549 -22.98 -39.41 3.93
CA GLY A 549 -23.63 -38.49 4.86
C GLY A 549 -22.81 -37.91 6.03
N ILE A 550 -21.54 -38.27 6.22
CA ILE A 550 -20.71 -37.67 7.28
C ILE A 550 -19.36 -37.29 6.68
N ILE A 551 -19.20 -35.98 6.47
CA ILE A 551 -17.95 -35.34 6.04
C ILE A 551 -17.30 -34.81 7.32
N ILE A 552 -16.09 -35.29 7.63
CA ILE A 552 -15.18 -34.66 8.62
C ILE A 552 -14.21 -33.79 7.85
#